data_AF-A0A3C0G1H9-F1
#
_entry.id   AF-A0A3C0G1H9-F1
#
_cell.length_a   1.000
_cell.length_b   1.000
_cell.length_c   1.000
_cell.angle_alpha   90.00
_cell.angle_beta   90.00
_cell.angle_gamma   90.00
#
_symmetry.space_group_name_H-M   'P 1'
#
loop_
_entity.id
_entity.type
_entity.pdbx_description
1 polymer ?
#
loop_
_entity_poly.entity_id
_entity_poly.type
_entity_poly.pdbx_seq_one_letter_code
_entity_poly.pdbx_strand_id
1 'polypeptide(L)'
;MAAIDKSIYEKFIIESADKSKTVDISSGVISFTYFENIFSPYLTARVIVTNTGGSVRGDDGKLQSIYNGLPLRGGERVVIKVAGNSRVNRGLDFSKRPSDYFYVASVTNVIINEGTETFTLNLVSREAITN
;
A
#
# COMPACT_ATOMS: atom_id res chain seq x y z
N MET A 1 -5.06 24.42 -14.38
CA MET A 1 -4.50 23.25 -13.67
C MET A 1 -3.58 23.78 -12.59
N ALA A 2 -3.99 23.74 -11.33
CA ALA A 2 -3.12 24.16 -10.25
C ALA A 2 -2.21 22.98 -9.89
N ALA A 3 -0.89 23.17 -9.98
CA ALA A 3 0.13 22.16 -9.67
C ALA A 3 0.28 21.87 -8.17
N ILE A 4 -0.77 22.12 -7.37
CA ILE A 4 -0.76 22.13 -5.90
C ILE A 4 -1.78 21.16 -5.27
N ASP A 5 -2.65 20.53 -6.07
CA ASP A 5 -3.62 19.58 -5.54
C ASP A 5 -2.94 18.24 -5.22
N LYS A 6 -3.27 17.68 -4.05
CA LYS A 6 -2.78 16.36 -3.62
C LYS A 6 -3.20 15.27 -4.60
N SER A 7 -2.37 14.24 -4.73
CA SER A 7 -2.76 13.00 -5.41
C SER A 7 -3.99 12.39 -4.73
N ILE A 8 -4.94 11.90 -5.52
CA ILE A 8 -6.14 11.24 -5.02
C ILE A 8 -5.92 9.73 -5.14
N TYR A 9 -5.79 9.05 -4.00
CA TYR A 9 -5.77 7.60 -3.92
C TYR A 9 -7.22 7.08 -3.92
N GLU A 10 -7.68 6.55 -5.06
CA GLU A 10 -9.01 5.96 -5.18
C GLU A 10 -9.07 4.59 -4.50
N LYS A 11 -7.95 3.85 -4.49
CA LYS A 11 -7.78 2.60 -3.77
C LYS A 11 -6.36 2.50 -3.25
N PHE A 12 -6.23 2.15 -1.98
CA PHE A 12 -4.96 1.70 -1.42
C PHE A 12 -5.24 0.63 -0.36
N ILE A 13 -5.51 -0.58 -0.84
CA ILE A 13 -6.06 -1.65 -0.02
C ILE A 13 -5.00 -2.72 0.18
N ILE A 14 -4.77 -3.12 1.43
CA ILE A 14 -3.94 -4.27 1.78
C ILE A 14 -4.84 -5.45 2.10
N GLU A 15 -4.59 -6.59 1.46
CA GLU A 15 -5.22 -7.87 1.73
C GLU A 15 -4.20 -8.81 2.36
N SER A 16 -4.55 -9.44 3.48
CA SER A 16 -3.70 -10.44 4.11
C SER A 16 -3.41 -11.62 3.16
N ALA A 17 -2.29 -12.31 3.37
CA ALA A 17 -1.87 -13.40 2.48
C ALA A 17 -2.91 -14.54 2.37
N ASP A 18 -3.65 -14.80 3.46
CA ASP A 18 -4.75 -15.76 3.55
C ASP A 18 -6.11 -15.20 3.08
N LYS A 19 -6.16 -13.91 2.70
CA LYS A 19 -7.35 -13.14 2.31
C LYS A 19 -8.44 -13.04 3.38
N SER A 20 -8.12 -13.32 4.64
CA SER A 20 -9.09 -13.23 5.75
C SER A 20 -9.37 -11.78 6.17
N LYS A 21 -8.41 -10.88 5.96
CA LYS A 21 -8.47 -9.49 6.41
C LYS A 21 -8.11 -8.54 5.27
N THR A 22 -8.84 -7.44 5.20
CA THR A 22 -8.64 -6.37 4.23
C THR A 22 -8.69 -5.03 4.93
N VAL A 23 -7.75 -4.15 4.62
CA VAL A 23 -7.63 -2.82 5.24
C VAL A 23 -7.39 -1.79 4.15
N ASP A 24 -8.20 -0.74 4.13
CA ASP A 24 -7.95 0.43 3.29
C ASP A 24 -7.05 1.41 4.05
N ILE A 25 -5.90 1.73 3.48
CA ILE A 25 -4.89 2.63 4.04
C ILE A 25 -4.76 3.94 3.27
N SER A 26 -5.65 4.20 2.29
CA SER A 26 -5.57 5.35 1.39
C SER A 26 -5.45 6.71 2.09
N SER A 27 -6.08 6.87 3.25
CA SER A 27 -6.01 8.09 4.08
C SER A 27 -4.69 8.27 4.81
N GLY A 28 -3.96 7.17 5.08
CA GLY A 28 -2.69 7.17 5.81
C GLY A 28 -1.46 7.17 4.91
N VAL A 29 -1.61 7.05 3.60
CA VAL A 29 -0.47 7.09 2.66
C VAL A 29 0.07 8.52 2.55
N ILE A 30 1.28 8.73 3.07
CA ILE A 30 2.00 10.00 2.97
C ILE A 30 2.73 10.10 1.62
N SER A 31 3.34 9.01 1.19
CA SER A 31 4.12 8.96 -0.05
C SER A 31 3.94 7.63 -0.73
N PHE A 32 3.76 7.70 -2.06
CA PHE A 32 3.81 6.55 -2.95
C PHE A 32 4.83 6.85 -4.05
N THR A 33 5.89 6.07 -4.11
CA THR A 33 6.90 6.17 -5.15
C THR A 33 6.93 4.89 -5.97
N TYR A 34 6.75 5.02 -7.27
CA TYR A 34 6.74 3.92 -8.23
C TYR A 34 7.98 4.00 -9.11
N PHE A 35 8.63 2.85 -9.32
CA PHE A 35 9.85 2.73 -10.10
C PHE A 35 9.72 1.62 -11.14
N GLU A 36 10.10 1.94 -12.37
CA GLU A 36 10.28 0.99 -13.46
C GLU A 36 11.76 0.95 -13.84
N ASN A 37 12.30 -0.25 -14.04
CA ASN A 37 13.66 -0.43 -14.52
C ASN A 37 13.60 -1.21 -15.84
N ILE A 38 14.17 -0.62 -16.90
CA ILE A 38 14.22 -1.23 -18.24
C ILE A 38 14.96 -2.57 -18.28
N PHE A 39 15.83 -2.85 -17.30
CA PHE A 39 16.57 -4.11 -17.17
C PHE A 39 15.97 -5.06 -16.13
N SER A 40 14.85 -4.70 -15.49
CA SER A 40 14.17 -5.55 -14.51
C SER A 40 12.82 -6.01 -15.06
N PRO A 41 12.52 -7.32 -15.07
CA PRO A 41 11.24 -7.82 -15.57
C PRO A 41 10.09 -7.65 -14.57
N TYR A 42 10.24 -6.79 -13.54
CA TYR A 42 9.22 -6.56 -12.52
C TYR A 42 9.20 -5.09 -12.06
N LEU A 43 8.05 -4.68 -11.53
CA LEU A 43 7.80 -3.33 -11.03
C LEU A 43 8.15 -3.24 -9.55
N THR A 44 8.62 -2.07 -9.10
CA THR A 44 8.89 -1.82 -7.68
C THR A 44 8.18 -0.55 -7.22
N ALA A 45 7.66 -0.55 -6.00
CA ALA A 45 7.13 0.66 -5.39
C ALA A 45 7.48 0.75 -3.90
N ARG A 46 7.43 1.96 -3.36
CA ARG A 46 7.61 2.25 -1.94
C ARG A 46 6.46 3.10 -1.44
N VAL A 47 5.92 2.72 -0.29
CA VAL A 47 4.81 3.42 0.37
C VAL A 47 5.23 3.82 1.76
N ILE A 48 5.04 5.08 2.13
CA ILE A 48 5.15 5.52 3.52
C ILE A 48 3.74 5.70 4.05
N VAL A 49 3.41 4.96 5.10
CA VAL A 49 2.10 4.97 5.74
C VAL A 49 2.25 5.54 7.14
N THR A 50 1.34 6.42 7.52
CA THR A 50 1.17 6.87 8.91
C THR A 50 -0.27 6.70 9.34
N ASN A 51 -0.44 6.15 10.53
CA ASN A 51 -1.72 5.84 11.11
C ASN A 51 -1.79 6.39 12.53
N THR A 52 -2.85 7.16 12.84
CA THR A 52 -3.00 7.88 14.11
C THR A 52 -4.14 7.31 14.98
N GLY A 53 -4.42 6.00 14.89
CA GLY A 53 -5.50 5.34 15.64
C GLY A 53 -5.64 3.84 15.34
N GLY A 54 -6.42 3.12 16.14
CA GLY A 54 -6.71 1.70 15.92
C GLY A 54 -7.62 1.50 14.71
N SER A 55 -7.03 1.26 13.54
CA SER A 55 -7.72 1.23 12.25
C SER A 55 -8.15 -0.17 11.83
N VAL A 56 -7.69 -1.22 12.53
CA VAL A 56 -7.99 -2.61 12.20
C VAL A 56 -8.62 -3.31 13.39
N ARG A 57 -9.75 -4.00 13.18
CA ARG A 57 -10.35 -4.82 14.23
C ARG A 57 -9.55 -6.11 14.38
N GLY A 58 -8.87 -6.30 15.50
CA GLY A 58 -8.18 -7.55 15.82
C GLY A 58 -9.17 -8.68 16.09
N ASP A 59 -8.67 -9.92 16.15
CA ASP A 59 -9.49 -11.11 16.37
C ASP A 59 -10.21 -11.08 17.73
N ASP A 60 -9.65 -10.35 18.70
CA ASP A 60 -10.22 -10.09 20.03
C ASP A 60 -11.29 -8.98 20.03
N GLY A 61 -11.70 -8.47 18.86
CA GLY A 61 -12.69 -7.40 18.72
C GLY A 61 -12.19 -5.99 19.09
N LYS A 62 -10.97 -5.87 19.61
CA LYS A 62 -10.30 -4.60 19.94
C LYS A 62 -9.73 -3.94 18.68
N LEU A 63 -9.76 -2.61 18.64
CA LEU A 63 -9.08 -1.84 17.60
C LEU A 63 -7.57 -1.91 17.83
N GLN A 64 -6.85 -2.42 16.83
CA GLN A 64 -5.41 -2.53 16.79
C GLN A 64 -4.85 -1.61 15.70
N SER A 65 -3.57 -1.24 15.83
CA SER A 65 -2.87 -0.51 14.78
C SER A 65 -2.73 -1.39 13.53
N ILE A 66 -2.47 -0.78 12.36
CA ILE A 66 -2.48 -1.50 11.08
C ILE A 66 -1.39 -2.57 11.06
N TYR A 67 -0.21 -2.24 11.59
CA TYR A 67 0.90 -3.19 11.68
C TYR A 67 0.61 -4.38 12.60
N ASN A 68 -0.13 -4.16 13.69
CA ASN A 68 -0.42 -5.21 14.66
C ASN A 68 -1.67 -6.03 14.29
N GLY A 69 -2.71 -5.38 13.77
CA GLY A 69 -3.99 -6.00 13.42
C GLY A 69 -4.00 -6.72 12.08
N LEU A 70 -3.10 -6.34 11.17
CA LEU A 70 -2.81 -7.07 9.94
C LEU A 70 -1.33 -7.48 10.00
N PRO A 71 -1.00 -8.77 10.16
CA PRO A 71 0.39 -9.20 10.30
C PRO A 71 1.11 -8.96 8.98
N LEU A 72 1.70 -7.76 8.80
CA LEU A 72 2.47 -7.36 7.62
C LEU A 72 3.84 -8.07 7.64
N ARG A 73 3.85 -9.33 7.23
CA ARG A 73 5.01 -10.23 7.28
C ARG A 73 5.62 -10.52 5.90
N GLY A 74 5.00 -10.01 4.84
CA GLY A 74 5.42 -10.21 3.46
C GLY A 74 4.48 -11.17 2.72
N GLY A 75 4.25 -10.89 1.44
CA GLY A 75 3.33 -11.62 0.57
C GLY A 75 1.88 -11.12 0.59
N GLU A 76 1.56 -10.13 1.44
CA GLU A 76 0.26 -9.45 1.42
C GLU A 76 0.06 -8.75 0.08
N ARG A 77 -1.18 -8.76 -0.42
CA ARG A 77 -1.53 -8.12 -1.69
C ARG A 77 -1.87 -6.66 -1.44
N VAL A 78 -1.43 -5.80 -2.35
CA VAL A 78 -1.69 -4.37 -2.29
C VAL A 78 -2.35 -3.94 -3.59
N VAL A 79 -3.59 -3.49 -3.47
CA VAL A 79 -4.43 -3.01 -4.58
C VAL A 79 -4.37 -1.49 -4.61
N ILE A 80 -3.78 -0.94 -5.67
CA ILE A 80 -3.47 0.49 -5.78
C ILE A 80 -4.20 1.10 -6.98
N LYS A 81 -4.85 2.24 -6.76
CA LYS A 81 -5.41 3.10 -7.81
C LYS A 81 -5.22 4.56 -7.44
N VAL A 82 -4.55 5.31 -8.31
CA VAL A 82 -4.27 6.75 -8.17
C VAL A 82 -4.96 7.47 -9.31
N ALA A 83 -5.82 8.43 -8.99
CA ALA A 83 -6.55 9.19 -10.00
C ALA A 83 -5.60 10.03 -10.87
N GLY A 84 -6.01 10.24 -12.12
CA GLY A 84 -5.34 11.20 -13.00
C GLY A 84 -5.49 12.64 -12.49
N ASN A 85 -4.40 13.40 -12.56
CA ASN A 85 -4.40 14.82 -12.18
C ASN A 85 -4.57 15.75 -13.40
N SER A 86 -4.69 15.19 -14.61
CA SER A 86 -4.96 15.97 -15.81
C SER A 86 -5.59 15.18 -16.93
N ARG A 87 -6.05 15.89 -17.97
CA ARG A 87 -6.57 15.27 -19.20
C ARG A 87 -5.53 14.37 -19.90
N VAL A 88 -4.25 14.65 -19.72
CA VAL A 88 -3.14 13.88 -20.30
C VAL A 88 -2.54 12.85 -19.34
N ASN A 89 -2.50 13.14 -18.04
CA ASN A 89 -2.10 12.20 -17.01
C ASN A 89 -3.33 11.48 -16.46
N ARG A 90 -3.60 10.29 -17.00
CA ARG A 90 -4.77 9.47 -16.65
C ARG A 90 -4.68 8.80 -15.28
N GLY A 91 -3.53 8.91 -14.59
CA GLY A 91 -3.29 8.26 -13.31
C GLY A 91 -2.74 6.84 -13.46
N LEU A 92 -2.74 6.10 -12.36
CA LEU A 92 -2.21 4.74 -12.27
C LEU A 92 -3.30 3.81 -11.75
N ASP A 93 -3.58 2.72 -12.46
CA ASP A 93 -4.61 1.76 -12.05
C ASP A 93 -4.06 0.34 -12.08
N PHE A 94 -3.62 -0.11 -10.91
CA PHE A 94 -3.13 -1.46 -10.63
C PHE A 94 -4.21 -2.32 -9.97
N SER A 95 -5.49 -1.92 -10.08
CA SER A 95 -6.59 -2.55 -9.33
C SER A 95 -7.49 -3.46 -10.17
N LYS A 96 -7.22 -3.57 -11.48
CA LYS A 96 -8.13 -4.24 -12.42
C LYS A 96 -8.02 -5.76 -12.43
N ARG A 97 -6.79 -6.28 -12.38
CA ARG A 97 -6.54 -7.73 -12.48
C ARG A 97 -5.56 -8.16 -11.41
N PRO A 98 -5.66 -9.40 -10.90
CA PRO A 98 -4.70 -9.92 -9.93
C PRO A 98 -3.24 -9.92 -10.41
N SER A 99 -2.99 -9.93 -11.73
CA SER A 99 -1.65 -9.77 -12.31
C SER A 99 -1.07 -8.37 -12.11
N ASP A 100 -1.93 -7.36 -11.97
CA ASP A 100 -1.53 -5.97 -11.88
C ASP A 100 -1.23 -5.57 -10.41
N TYR A 101 -1.52 -6.46 -9.44
CA TYR A 101 -1.40 -6.16 -8.02
C TYR A 101 0.07 -6.12 -7.57
N PHE A 102 0.32 -5.29 -6.57
CA PHE A 102 1.57 -5.30 -5.85
C PHE A 102 1.53 -6.28 -4.68
N TYR A 103 2.70 -6.68 -4.22
CA TYR A 103 2.90 -7.55 -3.08
C TYR A 103 3.89 -6.92 -2.13
N VAL A 104 3.65 -7.04 -0.83
CA VAL A 104 4.61 -6.60 0.19
C VAL A 104 5.83 -7.52 0.15
N ALA A 105 6.96 -6.98 -0.30
CA ALA A 105 8.24 -7.69 -0.26
C ALA A 105 8.87 -7.59 1.14
N SER A 106 8.80 -6.41 1.75
CA SER A 106 9.27 -6.18 3.12
C SER A 106 8.66 -4.93 3.73
N VAL A 107 8.69 -4.88 5.06
CA VAL A 107 8.32 -3.70 5.85
C VAL A 107 9.57 -3.16 6.53
N THR A 108 9.83 -1.86 6.38
CA THR A 108 11.00 -1.18 6.96
C THR A 108 10.58 0.10 7.68
N ASN A 109 11.47 0.66 8.50
CA ASN A 109 11.25 1.93 9.21
C ASN A 109 9.96 1.96 10.04
N VAL A 110 9.69 0.87 10.77
CA VAL A 110 8.54 0.79 11.67
C VAL A 110 8.85 1.63 12.92
N ILE A 111 8.11 2.72 13.08
CA ILE A 111 8.19 3.64 14.21
C ILE A 111 6.81 3.66 14.87
N ILE A 112 6.76 3.26 16.14
CA ILE A 112 5.53 3.23 16.92
C ILE A 112 5.73 4.15 18.12
N ASN A 113 4.93 5.22 18.15
CA ASN A 113 4.86 6.19 19.24
C ASN A 113 3.45 6.14 19.86
N GLU A 114 3.24 6.81 20.98
CA GLU A 114 1.93 6.88 21.64
C GLU A 114 0.86 7.43 20.68
N GLY A 115 -0.01 6.52 20.20
CA GLY A 115 -1.12 6.85 19.31
C GLY A 115 -0.75 7.06 17.83
N THR A 116 0.51 6.93 17.43
CA THR A 116 0.92 7.06 16.02
C THR A 116 1.86 5.94 15.59
N GLU A 117 1.62 5.38 14.42
CA GLU A 117 2.42 4.34 13.80
C GLU A 117 2.81 4.78 12.39
N THR A 118 4.11 4.76 12.09
CA THR A 118 4.64 5.04 10.75
C THR A 118 5.48 3.86 10.29
N PHE A 119 5.29 3.42 9.05
CA PHE A 119 6.10 2.37 8.46
C PHE A 119 6.24 2.55 6.95
N THR A 120 7.24 1.89 6.38
CA THR A 120 7.50 1.85 4.95
C THR A 120 7.20 0.45 4.40
N LEU A 121 6.32 0.37 3.41
CA LEU A 121 6.11 -0.84 2.62
C LEU A 121 7.00 -0.80 1.38
N ASN A 122 7.82 -1.83 1.20
CA ASN A 122 8.52 -2.09 -0.05
C ASN A 122 7.70 -3.10 -0.85
N LEU A 123 7.27 -2.69 -2.04
CA LEU A 123 6.34 -3.43 -2.86
C LEU A 123 7.00 -3.88 -4.16
N VAL A 124 6.62 -5.06 -4.62
CA VAL A 124 7.03 -5.63 -5.91
C VAL A 124 5.81 -6.14 -6.68
N SER A 125 5.88 -6.17 -8.00
CA SER A 125 4.85 -6.84 -8.80
C SER A 125 4.93 -8.36 -8.65
N ARG A 126 3.87 -9.05 -9.09
CA ARG A 126 3.73 -10.51 -8.97
C ARG A 126 4.93 -11.27 -9.55
N GLU A 127 5.46 -10.77 -10.67
CA GLU A 127 6.56 -11.41 -11.42
C GLU A 127 7.82 -11.58 -10.56
N ALA A 128 8.02 -10.71 -9.57
CA ALA A 128 9.17 -10.79 -8.66
C ALA A 128 9.08 -11.95 -7.66
N ILE A 129 7.87 -12.42 -7.32
CA ILE A 129 7.65 -13.46 -6.30
C ILE A 129 7.33 -14.84 -6.88
N THR A 130 7.00 -14.92 -8.16
CA THR A 130 6.65 -16.18 -8.84
C THR A 130 7.79 -16.74 -9.70
N ASN A 131 9.01 -16.24 -9.55
CA ASN A 131 10.19 -16.71 -10.27
C ASN A 131 10.74 -18.01 -9.67
#